data_AF-A0A6G8QAB9-F1
#
_entry.id   AF-A0A6G8QAB9-F1
#
_cell.length_a   1.000
_cell.length_b   1.000
_cell.length_c   1.000
_cell.angle_alpha   90.00
_cell.angle_beta   90.00
_cell.angle_gamma   90.00
#
_symmetry.space_group_name_H-M   'P 1'
#
loop_
_entity.id
_entity.type
_entity.pdbx_description
1 polymer ?
#
loop_
_entity_poly.entity_id
_entity_poly.type
_entity_poly.pdbx_seq_one_letter_code
_entity_poly.pdbx_strand_id
1 'polypeptide(L)'
;MSSTNNGKFSELFGVIEDYAQREYHYQDKALQVIAGSYVFMFESEDMPDARPVLDNILEQYDYVFTTIERGNLDPLIVDAIVKVALYREEHMEWGINRLGRILEALFRRSRTDETYEDYVTDTNLVIRGLERMVTGSVLEEFVEASNGG
;
A
#
# COMPACT_ATOMS: atom_id res chain seq x y z
N MET A 1 -0.05 6.83 -24.30
CA MET A 1 -1.16 5.94 -24.68
C MET A 1 -1.89 5.61 -23.39
N SER A 2 -3.15 6.07 -23.25
CA SER A 2 -3.94 5.82 -22.04
C SER A 2 -4.50 4.41 -22.14
N SER A 3 -3.88 3.45 -21.45
CA SER A 3 -4.49 2.16 -21.17
C SER A 3 -5.63 2.39 -20.18
N THR A 4 -6.84 2.62 -20.71
CA THR A 4 -8.05 2.65 -19.89
C THR A 4 -8.17 1.28 -19.22
N ASN A 5 -8.00 1.27 -17.90
CA ASN A 5 -8.08 0.10 -17.03
C ASN A 5 -9.51 -0.46 -17.15
N ASN A 6 -9.71 -1.49 -17.99
CA ASN A 6 -11.02 -2.07 -18.31
C ASN A 6 -11.56 -3.01 -17.19
N GLY A 7 -11.06 -2.84 -15.96
CA GLY A 7 -11.50 -3.57 -14.78
C GLY A 7 -12.89 -3.13 -14.32
N LYS A 8 -13.53 -3.95 -13.48
CA LYS A 8 -14.79 -3.53 -12.83
C LYS A 8 -14.51 -2.32 -11.94
N PHE A 9 -15.52 -1.46 -11.77
CA PHE A 9 -15.43 -0.23 -10.96
C PHE A 9 -14.41 0.81 -11.45
N SER A 10 -14.14 0.86 -12.77
CA SER A 10 -13.22 1.83 -13.37
C SER A 10 -13.54 3.30 -13.01
N GLU A 11 -14.82 3.64 -12.80
CA GLU A 11 -15.25 4.98 -12.41
C GLU A 11 -14.82 5.34 -10.98
N LEU A 12 -14.90 4.38 -10.04
CA LEU A 12 -14.38 4.56 -8.68
C LEU A 12 -12.86 4.76 -8.74
N PHE A 13 -12.18 4.01 -9.60
CA PHE A 13 -10.75 4.10 -9.75
C PHE A 13 -10.27 5.43 -10.33
N GLY A 14 -11.01 5.99 -11.30
CA GLY A 14 -10.75 7.34 -11.79
C GLY A 14 -10.82 8.39 -10.68
N VAL A 15 -11.77 8.25 -9.74
CA VAL A 15 -11.86 9.15 -8.57
C VAL A 15 -10.65 8.98 -7.63
N ILE A 16 -10.21 7.74 -7.41
CA ILE A 16 -9.04 7.44 -6.57
C ILE A 16 -7.77 8.03 -7.19
N GLU A 17 -7.57 7.87 -8.50
CA GLU A 17 -6.45 8.47 -9.25
C GLU A 17 -6.45 9.99 -9.14
N ASP A 18 -7.60 10.62 -9.32
CA ASP A 18 -7.78 12.08 -9.16
C ASP A 18 -7.47 12.56 -7.74
N TYR A 19 -7.80 11.76 -6.73
CA TYR A 19 -7.56 12.09 -5.32
C TYR A 19 -6.08 11.94 -4.94
N ALA A 20 -5.39 10.96 -5.51
CA ALA A 20 -3.97 10.72 -5.28
C ALA A 20 -3.06 11.87 -5.75
N GLN A 21 -3.50 12.66 -6.72
CA GLN A 21 -2.78 13.81 -7.27
C GLN A 21 -2.98 15.12 -6.49
N ARG A 22 -3.75 15.08 -5.38
CA ARG A 22 -4.13 16.27 -4.61
C ARG A 22 -3.41 16.31 -3.26
N GLU A 23 -3.85 17.21 -2.39
CA GLU A 23 -3.34 17.36 -1.02
C GLU A 23 -3.73 16.19 -0.11
N TYR A 24 -3.03 16.08 1.03
CA TYR A 24 -3.07 14.98 1.98
C TYR A 24 -4.48 14.43 2.27
N HIS A 25 -5.48 15.29 2.50
CA HIS A 25 -6.83 14.82 2.84
C HIS A 25 -7.50 13.99 1.74
N TYR A 26 -7.21 14.29 0.47
CA TYR A 26 -7.71 13.49 -0.65
C TYR A 26 -6.93 12.18 -0.78
N GLN A 27 -5.61 12.24 -0.58
CA GLN A 27 -4.75 11.05 -0.62
C GLN A 27 -5.08 10.08 0.51
N ASP A 28 -5.31 10.56 1.73
CA ASP A 28 -5.83 9.77 2.86
C ASP A 28 -7.12 9.03 2.48
N LYS A 29 -8.06 9.71 1.81
CA LYS A 29 -9.28 9.06 1.29
C LYS A 29 -9.00 8.05 0.20
N ALA A 30 -8.09 8.33 -0.72
CA ALA A 30 -7.66 7.36 -1.73
C ALA A 30 -7.08 6.10 -1.07
N LEU A 31 -6.22 6.25 -0.05
CA LEU A 31 -5.65 5.14 0.70
C LEU A 31 -6.71 4.33 1.46
N GLN A 32 -7.67 4.99 2.11
CA GLN A 32 -8.78 4.32 2.80
C GLN A 32 -9.62 3.48 1.83
N VAL A 33 -9.95 4.01 0.65
CA VAL A 33 -10.71 3.28 -0.36
C VAL A 33 -9.89 2.09 -0.87
N ILE A 34 -8.61 2.27 -1.23
CA ILE A 34 -7.74 1.17 -1.66
C ILE A 34 -7.65 0.09 -0.57
N ALA A 35 -7.34 0.44 0.67
CA ALA A 35 -7.22 -0.53 1.76
C ALA A 35 -8.53 -1.30 2.02
N GLY A 36 -9.68 -0.63 1.83
CA GLY A 36 -11.01 -1.23 1.98
C GLY A 36 -11.49 -2.04 0.79
N SER A 37 -11.02 -1.72 -0.42
CA SER A 37 -11.47 -2.35 -1.67
C SER A 37 -10.61 -3.54 -2.11
N TYR A 38 -9.36 -3.66 -1.67
CA TYR A 38 -8.50 -4.80 -2.02
C TYR A 38 -8.57 -5.88 -0.93
N VAL A 39 -9.69 -6.61 -0.85
CA VAL A 39 -9.89 -7.63 0.18
C VAL A 39 -9.41 -9.02 -0.29
N PHE A 40 -8.24 -9.43 0.20
CA PHE A 40 -7.64 -10.75 -0.03
C PHE A 40 -8.61 -11.92 0.32
N MET A 41 -8.58 -12.98 -0.52
CA MET A 41 -9.40 -14.22 -0.48
C MET A 41 -10.90 -14.13 -0.84
N PHE A 42 -11.48 -12.94 -1.05
CA PHE A 42 -12.94 -12.83 -1.25
C PHE A 42 -13.36 -12.27 -2.62
N GLU A 43 -12.43 -11.73 -3.40
CA GLU A 43 -12.77 -11.08 -4.67
C GLU A 43 -12.31 -11.90 -5.86
N SER A 44 -13.29 -12.40 -6.62
CA SER A 44 -13.09 -13.04 -7.94
C SER A 44 -13.14 -12.03 -9.09
N GLU A 45 -13.34 -10.75 -8.78
CA GLU A 45 -13.53 -9.69 -9.76
C GLU A 45 -12.22 -8.97 -10.02
N ASP A 46 -11.85 -8.79 -11.29
CA ASP A 46 -10.68 -8.01 -11.71
C ASP A 46 -10.83 -6.53 -11.34
N MET A 47 -10.26 -6.18 -10.20
CA MET A 47 -10.04 -4.81 -9.77
C MET A 47 -8.98 -4.15 -10.67
N PRO A 48 -9.06 -2.84 -10.92
CA PRO A 48 -8.01 -2.09 -11.59
C PRO A 48 -6.67 -2.22 -10.84
N ASP A 49 -5.56 -1.86 -11.49
CA ASP A 49 -4.25 -1.86 -10.83
C ASP A 49 -4.02 -0.60 -9.99
N ALA A 50 -3.97 -0.73 -8.65
CA ALA A 50 -3.70 0.36 -7.70
C ALA A 50 -2.21 0.74 -7.56
N ARG A 51 -1.28 -0.09 -8.06
CA ARG A 51 0.16 0.14 -7.86
C ARG A 51 0.61 1.54 -8.33
N PRO A 52 0.20 2.05 -9.51
CA PRO A 52 0.59 3.38 -9.96
C PRO A 52 0.07 4.51 -9.05
N VAL A 53 -1.11 4.32 -8.44
CA VAL A 53 -1.70 5.30 -7.51
C VAL A 53 -0.87 5.38 -6.24
N LEU A 54 -0.54 4.23 -5.65
CA LEU A 54 0.27 4.16 -4.43
C LEU A 54 1.70 4.65 -4.68
N ASP A 55 2.27 4.34 -5.84
CA ASP A 55 3.58 4.83 -6.25
C ASP A 55 3.61 6.36 -6.32
N ASN A 56 2.60 6.97 -6.95
CA ASN A 56 2.49 8.42 -7.05
C ASN A 56 2.37 9.09 -5.67
N ILE A 57 1.54 8.53 -4.78
CA ILE A 57 1.44 9.04 -3.40
C ILE A 57 2.80 8.93 -2.69
N LEU A 58 3.46 7.77 -2.73
CA LEU A 58 4.75 7.58 -2.06
C LEU A 58 5.84 8.54 -2.57
N GLU A 59 5.92 8.73 -3.88
CA GLU A 59 6.93 9.59 -4.51
C GLU A 59 6.78 11.06 -4.11
N GLN A 60 5.54 11.54 -3.96
CA GLN A 60 5.28 12.92 -3.51
C GLN A 60 5.82 13.22 -2.10
N TYR A 61 6.03 12.18 -1.27
CA TYR A 61 6.46 12.29 0.11
C TYR A 61 7.84 11.67 0.38
N ASP A 62 8.65 11.41 -0.64
CA ASP A 62 9.94 10.68 -0.53
C ASP A 62 9.82 9.41 0.33
N TYR A 63 8.72 8.66 0.11
CA TYR A 63 8.37 7.42 0.82
C TYR A 63 8.07 7.56 2.32
N VAL A 64 7.83 8.76 2.83
CA VAL A 64 7.42 9.01 4.22
C VAL A 64 6.08 9.77 4.27
N PHE A 65 4.99 9.06 4.01
CA PHE A 65 3.63 9.61 4.12
C PHE A 65 3.20 9.64 5.59
N THR A 66 3.10 10.83 6.18
CA THR A 66 2.91 11.02 7.63
C THR A 66 1.52 11.50 7.99
N THR A 67 1.04 11.14 9.18
CA THR A 67 -0.15 11.75 9.77
C THR A 67 0.05 13.27 9.97
N ILE A 68 -0.99 14.07 9.72
CA ILE A 68 -0.93 15.52 9.97
C ILE A 68 -0.76 15.81 11.48
N GLU A 69 -1.37 15.01 12.34
CA GLU A 69 -1.44 15.32 13.79
C GLU A 69 -0.13 15.05 14.53
N ARG A 70 0.56 13.95 14.21
CA ARG A 70 1.74 13.50 14.94
C ARG A 70 3.02 13.49 14.10
N GLY A 71 2.91 13.57 12.77
CA GLY A 71 4.07 13.51 11.88
C GLY A 71 4.75 12.15 11.84
N ASN A 72 4.15 11.12 12.43
CA ASN A 72 4.57 9.72 12.33
C ASN A 72 4.02 9.10 11.04
N LEU A 73 4.58 7.97 10.61
CA LEU A 73 4.12 7.23 9.44
C LEU A 73 2.62 6.92 9.55
N ASP A 74 1.86 7.26 8.52
CA ASP A 74 0.45 6.94 8.47
C ASP A 74 0.26 5.42 8.27
N PRO A 75 -0.44 4.70 9.14
CA PRO A 75 -0.67 3.27 8.98
C PRO A 75 -1.37 2.90 7.67
N LEU A 76 -2.16 3.80 7.10
CA LEU A 76 -2.95 3.53 5.90
C LEU A 76 -2.08 3.27 4.67
N ILE A 77 -0.91 3.90 4.55
CA ILE A 77 -0.03 3.65 3.39
C ILE A 77 0.51 2.22 3.43
N VAL A 78 0.87 1.73 4.62
CA VAL A 78 1.35 0.36 4.81
C VAL A 78 0.22 -0.63 4.55
N ASP A 79 -0.98 -0.37 5.08
CA ASP A 79 -2.12 -1.26 4.90
C ASP A 79 -2.53 -1.36 3.42
N ALA A 80 -2.62 -0.23 2.71
CA ALA A 80 -2.95 -0.21 1.29
C ALA A 80 -1.93 -0.99 0.44
N ILE A 81 -0.63 -0.83 0.70
CA ILE A 81 0.42 -1.60 0.01
C ILE A 81 0.24 -3.10 0.26
N VAL A 82 0.04 -3.51 1.52
CA VAL A 82 -0.14 -4.93 1.88
C VAL A 82 -1.36 -5.51 1.17
N LYS A 83 -2.48 -4.78 1.15
CA LYS A 83 -3.73 -5.23 0.52
C LYS A 83 -3.58 -5.40 -0.99
N VAL A 84 -2.98 -4.43 -1.67
CA VAL A 84 -2.73 -4.49 -3.13
C VAL A 84 -1.72 -5.58 -3.48
N ALA A 85 -0.69 -5.76 -2.65
CA ALA A 85 0.34 -6.76 -2.88
C ALA A 85 -0.13 -8.19 -2.67
N LEU A 86 -1.08 -8.41 -1.76
CA LEU A 86 -1.73 -9.70 -1.55
C LEU A 86 -2.84 -9.99 -2.56
N TYR A 87 -3.35 -8.98 -3.26
CA TYR A 87 -4.47 -9.17 -4.18
C TYR A 87 -4.14 -10.05 -5.39
N ARG A 88 -2.88 -9.99 -5.88
CA ARG A 88 -2.36 -10.89 -6.91
C ARG A 88 -0.91 -11.23 -6.59
N GLU A 89 -0.53 -12.50 -6.76
CA GLU A 89 0.83 -12.98 -6.51
C GLU A 89 1.90 -12.11 -7.23
N GLU A 90 1.62 -11.69 -8.46
CA GLU A 90 2.51 -10.83 -9.27
C GLU A 90 2.77 -9.44 -8.67
N HIS A 91 1.97 -9.00 -7.69
CA HIS A 91 2.16 -7.74 -6.97
C HIS A 91 3.09 -7.86 -5.76
N MET A 92 3.48 -9.06 -5.36
CA MET A 92 4.19 -9.29 -4.11
C MET A 92 5.57 -8.63 -4.07
N GLU A 93 6.35 -8.81 -5.14
CA GLU A 93 7.67 -8.19 -5.27
C GLU A 93 7.57 -6.66 -5.20
N TRP A 94 6.55 -6.09 -5.86
CA TRP A 94 6.27 -4.66 -5.79
C TRP A 94 6.00 -4.21 -4.35
N GLY A 95 5.15 -4.91 -3.60
CA GLY A 95 4.82 -4.53 -2.22
C GLY A 95 6.03 -4.62 -1.28
N ILE A 96 6.83 -5.69 -1.39
CA ILE A 96 8.08 -5.84 -0.61
C ILE A 96 9.04 -4.69 -0.93
N ASN A 97 9.19 -4.35 -2.21
CA ASN A 97 10.04 -3.24 -2.64
C ASN A 97 9.58 -1.90 -2.03
N ARG A 98 8.27 -1.61 -2.03
CA ARG A 98 7.72 -0.36 -1.47
C ARG A 98 7.89 -0.28 0.03
N LEU A 99 7.59 -1.34 0.77
CA LEU A 99 7.84 -1.36 2.22
C LEU A 99 9.34 -1.23 2.54
N GLY A 100 10.23 -1.83 1.73
CA GLY A 100 11.67 -1.64 1.83
C GLY A 100 12.11 -0.17 1.66
N ARG A 101 11.57 0.53 0.64
CA ARG A 101 11.85 1.96 0.42
C ARG A 101 11.34 2.84 1.57
N ILE A 102 10.19 2.50 2.16
CA ILE A 102 9.71 3.20 3.36
C ILE A 102 10.71 3.02 4.50
N LEU A 103 11.21 1.80 4.77
CA LEU A 103 12.23 1.58 5.80
C LEU A 103 13.50 2.42 5.57
N GLU A 104 13.99 2.46 4.33
CA GLU A 104 15.14 3.30 3.95
C GLU A 104 14.87 4.78 4.19
N ALA A 105 13.66 5.25 3.87
CA ALA A 105 13.27 6.64 4.05
C ALA A 105 13.09 7.01 5.54
N LEU A 106 12.48 6.14 6.35
CA LEU A 106 12.41 6.31 7.81
C LEU A 106 13.81 6.34 8.44
N PHE A 107 14.72 5.49 7.96
CA PHE A 107 16.11 5.50 8.41
C PHE A 107 16.80 6.82 8.04
N ARG A 108 16.68 7.30 6.80
CA ARG A 108 17.21 8.62 6.42
C ARG A 108 16.66 9.72 7.33
N ARG A 109 15.33 9.75 7.53
CA ARG A 109 14.67 10.75 8.38
C ARG A 109 15.19 10.73 9.80
N SER A 110 15.37 9.57 10.43
CA SER A 110 15.90 9.47 11.80
C SER A 110 17.36 9.92 11.95
N ARG A 111 18.10 10.03 10.84
CA ARG A 111 19.46 10.58 10.82
C ARG A 111 19.48 12.10 10.63
N THR A 112 18.44 12.68 10.06
CA THR A 112 18.41 14.09 9.65
C THR A 112 17.46 14.96 10.48
N ASP A 113 16.44 14.35 11.10
CA ASP A 113 15.43 15.03 11.91
C ASP A 113 15.59 14.61 13.37
N GLU A 114 16.18 15.50 14.18
CA GLU A 114 16.40 15.27 15.62
C GLU A 114 15.10 15.26 16.44
N THR A 115 13.98 15.72 15.86
CA THR A 115 12.66 15.74 16.51
C THR A 115 11.84 14.49 16.22
N TYR A 116 12.35 13.59 15.39
CA TYR A 116 11.66 12.37 14.99
C TYR A 116 11.86 11.24 16.01
N GLU A 117 10.95 11.17 16.99
CA GLU A 117 10.99 10.19 18.08
C GLU A 117 10.34 8.85 17.72
N ASP A 118 9.46 8.81 16.71
CA ASP A 118 8.63 7.65 16.37
C ASP A 118 9.33 6.59 15.48
N TYR A 119 10.63 6.74 15.20
CA TYR A 119 11.36 5.85 14.30
C TYR A 119 11.17 4.35 14.57
N VAL A 120 11.25 3.93 15.84
CA VAL A 120 11.07 2.52 16.22
C VAL A 120 9.63 2.05 15.97
N THR A 121 8.65 2.89 16.33
CA THR A 121 7.22 2.62 16.14
C THR A 121 6.88 2.48 14.67
N ASP A 122 7.33 3.43 13.85
CA ASP A 122 7.05 3.49 12.42
C ASP A 122 7.78 2.36 11.67
N THR A 123 9.02 2.03 12.06
CA THR A 123 9.74 0.86 11.52
C THR A 123 8.99 -0.44 11.84
N ASN A 124 8.51 -0.60 13.07
CA ASN A 124 7.76 -1.78 13.47
C ASN A 124 6.45 -1.93 12.69
N LEU A 125 5.77 -0.83 12.38
CA LEU A 125 4.58 -0.84 11.52
C LEU A 125 4.88 -1.42 10.13
N VAL A 126 6.00 -1.03 9.51
CA VAL A 126 6.42 -1.54 8.20
C VAL A 126 6.82 -3.01 8.27
N ILE A 127 7.56 -3.41 9.30
CA ILE A 127 7.92 -4.83 9.54
C ILE A 127 6.66 -5.69 9.67
N ARG A 128 5.65 -5.24 10.42
CA ARG A 128 4.35 -5.93 10.52
C ARG A 128 3.62 -5.99 9.18
N GLY A 129 3.80 -5.00 8.31
CA GLY A 129 3.32 -5.07 6.92
C GLY A 129 3.98 -6.21 6.14
N LEU A 130 5.31 -6.30 6.19
CA LEU A 130 6.07 -7.37 5.54
C LEU A 130 5.69 -8.76 6.07
N GLU A 131 5.56 -8.93 7.39
CA GLU A 131 5.12 -10.19 8.00
C GLU A 131 3.74 -10.62 7.50
N ARG A 132 2.79 -9.68 7.40
CA ARG A 132 1.44 -9.94 6.86
C ARG A 132 1.48 -10.38 5.41
N MET A 133 2.35 -9.77 4.59
CA MET A 133 2.50 -10.17 3.19
C MET A 133 3.03 -11.59 3.06
N VAL A 134 4.12 -11.92 3.77
CA VAL A 134 4.73 -13.26 3.73
C VAL A 134 3.80 -14.33 4.29
N THR A 135 3.02 -14.00 5.33
CA THR A 135 2.05 -14.96 5.90
C THR A 135 0.83 -15.13 5.00
N GLY A 136 0.37 -14.06 4.36
CA GLY A 136 -0.76 -14.08 3.43
C GLY A 136 -0.47 -14.91 2.19
N SER A 137 0.74 -14.80 1.62
CA SER A 137 1.15 -15.59 0.45
C SER A 137 1.13 -17.10 0.72
N VAL A 138 1.62 -17.50 1.89
CA VAL A 138 1.64 -18.91 2.30
C VAL A 138 0.20 -19.46 2.45
N LEU A 139 -0.76 -18.66 2.90
CA LEU A 139 -2.16 -19.07 2.99
C LEU A 139 -2.78 -19.31 1.60
N GLU A 140 -2.41 -18.51 0.60
CA GLU A 140 -2.84 -18.68 -0.80
C GLU A 140 -2.42 -20.04 -1.35
N GLU A 141 -1.13 -20.37 -1.19
CA GLU A 141 -0.57 -21.66 -1.62
C GLU A 141 -1.33 -22.86 -1.03
N PHE A 142 -1.72 -22.78 0.24
CA PHE A 142 -2.52 -23.84 0.90
C PHE A 142 -3.95 -23.94 0.34
N VAL A 143 -4.60 -22.80 0.06
CA VAL A 143 -5.96 -22.79 -0.49
C VAL A 143 -5.96 -23.34 -1.92
N GLU A 144 -5.02 -22.95 -2.75
CA GLU A 144 -4.86 -23.47 -4.12
C GLU A 144 -4.60 -24.99 -4.11
N ALA A 145 -3.70 -25.46 -3.24
CA ALA A 145 -3.43 -26.89 -3.09
C ALA A 145 -4.65 -27.69 -2.62
N SER A 146 -5.55 -27.08 -1.85
CA SER A 146 -6.78 -27.73 -1.35
C SER A 146 -7.93 -27.74 -2.37
N ASN A 147 -7.98 -26.78 -3.29
CA ASN A 147 -9.00 -26.67 -4.33
C ASN A 147 -8.62 -27.37 -5.65
N GLY A 148 -7.35 -27.77 -5.81
CA GLY A 148 -6.82 -28.47 -6.99
C GLY A 148 -6.61 -29.99 -6.82
N GLY A 149 -7.17 -30.61 -5.77
CA GLY A 149 -7.05 -32.05 -5.45
C GLY A 149 -8.26 -32.89 -5.86
#